data_AF-A0AAV0H621-F1
#
_entry.id   AF-A0AAV0H621-F1
#
_cell.length_a   1.000
_cell.length_b   1.000
_cell.length_c   1.000
_cell.angle_alpha   90.00
_cell.angle_beta   90.00
_cell.angle_gamma   90.00
#
_symmetry.space_group_name_H-M   'P 1'
#
loop_
_entity.id
_entity.type
_entity.pdbx_description
1 polymer ?
#
loop_
_entity_poly.entity_id
_entity_poly.type
_entity_poly.pdbx_seq_one_letter_code
_entity_poly.pdbx_strand_id
1 'polypeptide(L)' 'MVPKLSRYVAEATSEHVGRKARDGVVVKVNGFSLFKKKRQAIMSFKEGFGNSIDYIEDTTRKPHYNGCRLPKKRRI' A
#
# COMPACT_ATOMS: atom_id res chain seq x y z
N MET A 1 22.21 5.05 -0.81
CA MET A 1 21.26 4.69 -1.89
C MET A 1 20.09 3.93 -1.26
N VAL A 2 18.88 4.50 -1.18
CA VAL A 2 17.72 3.76 -0.64
C VAL A 2 17.24 2.77 -1.71
N PRO A 3 17.17 1.46 -1.42
CA PRO A 3 16.76 0.46 -2.41
C PRO A 3 15.31 0.70 -2.86
N LYS A 4 15.08 0.88 -4.16
CA LYS A 4 13.79 1.30 -4.75
C LYS A 4 12.63 0.30 -4.58
N LEU A 5 12.92 -0.97 -4.29
CA LEU A 5 11.94 -2.07 -4.26
C LEU A 5 12.13 -2.96 -3.00
N SER A 6 12.19 -2.35 -1.82
CA SER A 6 12.25 -3.09 -0.55
C SER A 6 10.92 -2.99 0.22
N ARG A 7 10.59 -4.04 0.98
CA ARG A 7 9.47 -4.03 1.93
C ARG A 7 9.59 -2.86 2.92
N TYR A 8 10.82 -2.59 3.37
CA TYR A 8 11.12 -1.51 4.31
C TYR A 8 10.71 -0.13 3.78
N VAL A 9 10.81 0.09 2.46
CA VAL A 9 10.43 1.37 1.86
C VAL A 9 8.96 1.66 2.12
N ALA A 10 8.09 0.68 1.86
CA ALA A 10 6.65 0.84 2.06
C ALA A 10 6.31 1.12 3.54
N GLU A 11 6.97 0.44 4.48
CA GLU A 11 6.79 0.65 5.92
C GLU A 11 7.21 2.06 6.33
N ALA A 12 8.47 2.43 6.04
CA ALA A 12 9.03 3.73 6.41
C ALA A 12 8.27 4.92 5.77
N THR A 13 7.83 4.79 4.52
CA THR A 13 7.02 5.84 3.89
C THR A 13 5.65 5.97 4.53
N SER A 14 5.02 4.84 4.88
CA SER A 14 3.69 4.85 5.46
C SER A 14 3.70 5.47 6.86
N GLU A 15 4.70 5.12 7.67
CA GLU A 15 4.91 5.71 8.99
C GLU A 15 5.17 7.22 8.91
N HIS A 16 6.07 7.65 8.02
CA HIS A 16 6.38 9.07 7.84
C HIS A 16 5.16 9.90 7.41
N VAL A 17 4.31 9.34 6.54
CA VAL A 17 3.04 9.97 6.15
C VAL A 17 2.06 9.96 7.33
N GLY A 18 2.02 8.89 8.12
CA GLY A 18 1.25 8.81 9.36
C GLY A 18 1.57 9.95 10.31
N ARG A 19 2.85 10.22 10.57
CA ARG A 19 3.30 11.32 11.46
C ARG A 19 2.87 12.71 10.99
N LYS A 20 2.55 12.86 9.71
CA LYS A 20 2.09 14.13 9.11
C LYS A 20 0.57 14.21 9.00
N ALA A 21 -0.13 13.09 9.14
CA ALA A 21 -1.57 13.06 9.06
C ALA A 21 -2.20 13.71 10.29
N ARG A 22 -3.38 14.30 10.10
CA ARG A 22 -4.20 14.93 11.14
C ARG A 22 -5.48 14.11 11.35
N ASP A 23 -6.33 14.55 12.25
CA ASP A 23 -7.55 13.84 12.64
C ASP A 23 -8.46 13.50 11.46
N GLY A 24 -9.13 12.34 11.55
CA GLY A 24 -10.13 11.87 10.60
C GLY A 24 -9.55 11.33 9.29
N VAL A 25 -9.15 10.06 9.25
CA VAL A 25 -8.49 9.45 8.08
C VAL A 25 -9.21 8.21 7.58
N VAL A 26 -9.48 8.22 6.28
CA VAL A 26 -9.89 7.04 5.51
C VAL A 26 -8.69 6.52 4.72
N VAL A 27 -8.30 5.27 4.96
CA VAL A 27 -7.15 4.64 4.29
C VAL A 27 -7.64 3.79 3.12
N LYS A 28 -7.35 4.24 1.90
CA LYS A 28 -7.60 3.49 0.67
C LYS A 28 -6.32 2.85 0.18
N VAL A 29 -6.29 1.52 0.10
CA VAL A 29 -5.11 0.79 -0.38
C VAL A 29 -5.37 0.26 -1.78
N ASN A 30 -4.49 0.63 -2.70
CA ASN A 30 -4.51 0.14 -4.07
C ASN A 30 -3.20 -0.58 -4.37
N GLY A 31 -3.28 -1.82 -4.82
CA GLY A 31 -2.10 -2.52 -5.33
C GLY A 31 -2.33 -4.00 -5.62
N PHE A 32 -1.64 -4.49 -6.64
CA PHE A 32 -1.70 -5.88 -7.12
C PHE A 32 -0.98 -6.90 -6.23
N SER A 33 -0.54 -6.51 -5.03
CA SER A 33 0.13 -7.40 -4.09
C SER A 33 -0.86 -8.10 -3.16
N LEU A 34 -0.43 -9.21 -2.55
CA LEU A 34 -1.21 -9.90 -1.52
C LEU A 34 -1.54 -8.95 -0.36
N PHE A 35 -2.75 -9.10 0.20
CA PHE A 35 -3.23 -8.23 1.27
C PHE A 35 -2.29 -8.20 2.49
N LYS A 36 -1.53 -9.27 2.76
CA LYS A 36 -0.52 -9.30 3.82
C LYS A 36 0.51 -8.16 3.71
N LYS A 37 0.97 -7.83 2.49
CA LYS A 37 1.91 -6.73 2.27
C LYS A 37 1.25 -5.37 2.44
N LYS A 38 0.01 -5.24 1.96
CA LYS A 38 -0.82 -4.04 2.13
C LYS A 38 -1.10 -3.75 3.61
N ARG A 39 -1.50 -4.77 4.37
CA ARG A 39 -1.75 -4.69 5.81
C ARG A 39 -0.54 -4.16 6.58
N GLN A 40 0.66 -4.61 6.23
CA GLN A 40 1.87 -4.15 6.90
C GLN A 40 2.07 -2.63 6.76
N ALA A 41 1.84 -2.09 5.56
CA ALA A 41 1.90 -0.64 5.33
C ALA A 41 0.82 0.13 6.12
N ILE A 42 -0.40 -0.42 6.21
CA ILE A 42 -1.48 0.18 7.02
C ILE A 42 -1.09 0.22 8.50
N MET A 43 -0.49 -0.86 9.01
CA MET A 43 -0.03 -0.91 10.40
C MET A 43 1.08 0.11 10.67
N SER A 44 2.07 0.24 9.78
CA SER A 44 3.12 1.26 9.90
C SER A 44 2.56 2.68 9.79
N PHE A 45 1.55 2.92 8.94
CA PHE A 45 0.84 4.20 8.91
C PHE A 45 0.16 4.50 10.25
N LYS A 46 -0.57 3.52 10.81
CA LYS A 46 -1.22 3.66 12.11
C LYS A 46 -0.23 3.97 13.23
N GLU A 47 0.93 3.32 13.21
CA GLU A 47 2.02 3.57 14.16
C GLU A 47 2.54 5.01 14.06
N GLY A 48 2.74 5.53 12.85
CA GLY A 48 3.12 6.93 12.65
C GLY A 48 2.01 7.93 12.99
N PHE A 49 0.75 7.56 12.77
CA PHE A 49 -0.42 8.43 12.96
C PHE A 49 -0.80 8.61 14.44
N GLY A 50 -0.61 7.58 15.27
CA GLY A 50 -0.91 7.63 16.70
C GLY A 50 -2.42 7.64 17.06
N ASN A 51 -3.31 7.87 16.09
CA ASN A 51 -4.76 7.94 16.25
C ASN A 51 -5.49 6.76 15.59
N SER A 52 -6.80 6.67 15.78
CA SER A 52 -7.65 5.65 15.14
C SER A 52 -7.90 5.96 13.66
N ILE A 53 -7.91 4.91 12.83
CA ILE A 53 -8.31 5.00 11.42
C ILE A 53 -9.82 4.76 11.35
N ASP A 54 -10.56 5.65 10.71
CA ASP A 54 -12.03 5.58 10.68
C ASP A 54 -12.52 4.49 9.73
N TYR A 55 -11.87 4.36 8.57
CA TYR A 55 -12.28 3.40 7.56
C TYR A 55 -11.09 2.92 6.71
N ILE A 56 -11.13 1.64 6.33
CA ILE A 56 -10.13 1.02 5.46
C ILE A 56 -10.85 0.39 4.27
N GLU A 57 -10.41 0.74 3.06
CA GLU A 57 -10.96 0.21 1.81
C GLU A 57 -9.83 -0.34 0.92
N ASP A 58 -10.00 -1.53 0.37
CA ASP A 58 -9.12 -2.05 -0.69
C ASP A 58 -9.74 -1.76 -2.05
N THR A 59 -9.15 -0.79 -2.76
CA THR A 59 -9.67 -0.32 -4.06
C THR A 59 -8.91 -0.93 -5.24
N THR A 60 -8.27 -2.09 -5.05
CA THR A 60 -7.51 -2.76 -6.11
C THR A 60 -8.45 -3.20 -7.24
N ARG A 61 -8.39 -2.50 -8.39
CA ARG A 61 -9.20 -2.81 -9.57
C ARG A 61 -8.59 -4.00 -10.33
N LYS A 62 -9.39 -5.05 -10.52
CA LYS A 62 -9.03 -6.12 -11.46
C LYS A 62 -9.34 -5.66 -12.89
N PRO A 63 -8.49 -6.00 -13.87
CA PRO A 63 -8.84 -5.77 -15.26
C PRO A 63 -10.12 -6.55 -15.59
N HIS A 64 -10.96 -5.98 -16.45
CA HIS A 64 -12.10 -6.70 -17.01
C HIS A 64 -11.62 -7.96 -17.75
N TYR A 65 -12.50 -8.96 -17.88
CA TYR A 65 -12.18 -10.27 -18.48
C TYR A 65 -11.51 -10.14 -19.86
N ASN A 66 -11.87 -9.13 -20.64
CA ASN A 66 -11.29 -8.81 -21.95
C ASN A 66 -10.01 -7.97 -21.82
N GLY A 67 -9.09 -8.39 -20.96
CA GLY A 67 -7.87 -7.64 -20.64
C GLY A 67 -6.93 -7.43 -21.84
N CYS A 68 -6.02 -6.47 -21.71
CA CYS A 68 -4.95 -6.26 -22.69
C CYS A 68 -3.89 -7.38 -22.58
N ARG A 69 -3.23 -7.68 -23.70
CA ARG A 69 -2.11 -8.63 -23.74
C ARG A 69 -0.98 -8.15 -22.82
N LEU A 70 -0.61 -8.98 -21.84
CA LEU A 70 0.53 -8.68 -20.95
C LEU A 70 1.88 -8.82 -21.70
N PRO A 71 2.90 -8.05 -21.30
CA PRO A 71 4.24 -8.15 -21.85
C PRO A 71 4.81 -9.57 -21.76
N LYS A 72 5.71 -9.90 -22.69
CA LYS A 72 6.42 -11.18 -22.70
C LYS A 72 7.16 -11.39 -21.38
N LYS A 73 6.96 -12.54 -20.74
CA LYS A 73 7.67 -12.91 -19.51
C LYS A 73 9.17 -13.06 -19.77
N ARG A 74 9.99 -12.58 -18.84
CA ARG A 74 11.43 -12.85 -18.83
C ARG A 74 11.65 -14.36 -18.65
N ARG A 75 12.54 -14.95 -19.44
CA ARG A 75 13.02 -16.32 -19.20
C ARG A 75 13.98 -16.24 -18.01
N ILE A 76 13.63 -16.91 -16.93
CA ILE A 76 14.46 -17.05 -15.73
C ILE A 76 15.21 -18.37 -15.88
#